data_AF-A0A848XLH4-F1
#
_entry.id   AF-A0A848XLH4-F1
#
_cell.length_a   1.000
_cell.length_b   1.000
_cell.length_c   1.000
_cell.angle_alpha   90.00
_cell.angle_beta   90.00
_cell.angle_gamma   90.00
#
_symmetry.space_group_name_H-M   'P 1'
#
loop_
_entity.id
_entity.type
_entity.pdbx_description
1 polymer ?
#
loop_
_entity_poly.entity_id
_entity_poly.type
_entity_poly.pdbx_seq_one_letter_code
_entity_poly.pdbx_strand_id
1 'polypeptide(L)'
;YPQFEAMVHFARGLGAAREGAVAEAQAALAALQTLREAAGGLPIQYDWATQVEIQEMALAAWLAYMGGEIETGIQGMADAAELEATTVKNPVTPGEVLPAGELLGDMLALENRHAEALEAYEAALSRTPNRLNSLIGAARAARAMGDEQRADTHYRAILSMAVPEARLEAIAEARRVAGGA
;
A
#
# COMPACT_ATOMS: atom_id res chain seq x y z
N TYR A 1 0.83 -23.55 3.43
CA TYR A 1 -0.25 -22.76 2.80
C TYR A 1 0.44 -21.61 2.07
N PRO A 2 0.55 -21.70 0.73
CA PRO A 2 1.41 -20.81 -0.06
C PRO A 2 1.09 -19.31 0.11
N GLN A 3 -0.18 -18.96 0.31
CA GLN A 3 -0.63 -17.58 0.52
C GLN A 3 -0.02 -16.92 1.78
N PHE A 4 0.20 -17.67 2.87
CA PHE A 4 0.74 -17.10 4.11
C PHE A 4 2.26 -16.98 4.05
N GLU A 5 2.90 -17.90 3.32
CA GLU A 5 4.33 -17.83 3.04
C GLU A 5 4.64 -16.65 2.11
N ALA A 6 3.77 -16.39 1.12
CA ALA A 6 3.89 -15.25 0.21
C ALA A 6 3.96 -13.92 0.97
N MET A 7 3.14 -13.73 2.01
CA MET A 7 3.17 -12.51 2.84
C MET A 7 4.55 -12.23 3.45
N VAL A 8 5.27 -13.29 3.85
CA VAL A 8 6.62 -13.16 4.43
C VAL A 8 7.63 -12.76 3.37
N HIS A 9 7.57 -13.40 2.19
CA HIS A 9 8.44 -13.05 1.07
C HIS A 9 8.17 -11.63 0.56
N PHE A 10 6.90 -11.25 0.46
CA PHE A 10 6.50 -9.91 0.06
C PHE A 10 7.04 -8.84 1.00
N ALA A 11 6.82 -8.99 2.31
CA ALA A 11 7.31 -8.01 3.30
C ALA A 11 8.85 -7.87 3.27
N ARG A 12 9.57 -9.00 3.18
CA ARG A 12 11.04 -9.01 3.07
C ARG A 12 11.52 -8.38 1.77
N GLY A 13 10.91 -8.77 0.65
CA GLY A 13 11.28 -8.28 -0.67
C GLY A 13 11.05 -6.78 -0.81
N LEU A 14 9.94 -6.27 -0.31
CA LEU A 14 9.63 -4.84 -0.36
C LEU A 14 10.59 -4.02 0.51
N GLY A 15 10.93 -4.51 1.70
CA GLY A 15 11.95 -3.90 2.55
C GLY A 15 13.32 -3.88 1.83
N ALA A 16 13.75 -5.02 1.30
CA ALA A 16 15.00 -5.15 0.56
C ALA A 16 15.03 -4.22 -0.69
N ALA A 17 13.93 -4.11 -1.44
CA ALA A 17 13.84 -3.23 -2.59
C ALA A 17 14.06 -1.76 -2.19
N ARG A 18 13.40 -1.30 -1.12
CA ARG A 18 13.52 0.06 -0.60
C ARG A 18 14.90 0.37 0.00
N GLU A 19 15.60 -0.65 0.52
CA GLU A 19 16.97 -0.53 1.03
C GLU A 19 18.05 -0.67 -0.06
N GLY A 20 17.67 -0.99 -1.30
CA GLY A 20 18.61 -1.22 -2.40
C GLY A 20 19.28 -2.60 -2.37
N ALA A 21 18.80 -3.53 -1.55
CA ALA A 21 19.24 -4.93 -1.52
C ALA A 21 18.60 -5.73 -2.68
N VAL A 22 18.96 -5.36 -3.91
CA VAL A 22 18.33 -5.85 -5.15
C VAL A 22 18.33 -7.38 -5.25
N ALA A 23 19.43 -8.05 -4.89
CA ALA A 23 19.52 -9.51 -4.95
C ALA A 23 18.52 -10.21 -4.02
N GLU A 24 18.30 -9.65 -2.82
CA GLU A 24 17.34 -10.20 -1.86
C GLU A 24 15.89 -9.96 -2.32
N ALA A 25 15.61 -8.78 -2.88
CA ALA A 25 14.31 -8.47 -3.46
C ALA A 25 13.98 -9.34 -4.68
N GLN A 26 14.95 -9.60 -5.56
CA GLN A 26 14.78 -10.52 -6.69
C GLN A 26 14.54 -11.96 -6.25
N ALA A 27 15.25 -12.43 -5.21
CA ALA A 27 15.02 -13.76 -4.64
C ALA A 27 13.61 -13.87 -4.04
N ALA A 28 13.13 -12.82 -3.36
CA ALA A 28 11.75 -12.76 -2.87
C ALA A 28 10.72 -12.79 -4.00
N LEU A 29 10.97 -12.07 -5.11
CA LEU A 29 10.10 -12.07 -6.29
C LEU A 29 9.98 -13.47 -6.92
N ALA A 30 11.11 -14.18 -7.08
CA ALA A 30 11.10 -15.56 -7.59
C ALA A 30 10.34 -16.53 -6.66
N ALA A 31 10.43 -16.33 -5.34
CA ALA A 31 9.65 -17.10 -4.39
C ALA A 31 8.14 -16.81 -4.52
N LEU A 32 7.73 -15.55 -4.69
CA LEU A 32 6.33 -15.19 -4.92
C LEU A 32 5.76 -15.84 -6.17
N GLN A 33 6.53 -15.89 -7.27
CA GLN A 33 6.15 -16.60 -8.50
C GLN A 33 5.85 -18.08 -8.25
N THR A 34 6.77 -18.76 -7.57
CA THR A 34 6.61 -20.18 -7.22
C THR A 34 5.38 -20.40 -6.32
N LEU A 35 5.15 -19.49 -5.37
CA LEU A 35 4.02 -19.56 -4.44
C LEU A 35 2.69 -19.26 -5.13
N ARG A 36 2.66 -18.39 -6.14
CA ARG A 36 1.48 -18.10 -6.96
C ARG A 36 1.03 -19.35 -7.72
N GLU A 37 1.97 -20.03 -8.37
CA GLU A 37 1.70 -21.31 -9.05
C GLU A 37 1.17 -22.36 -8.07
N ALA A 38 1.79 -22.50 -6.90
CA ALA A 38 1.34 -23.43 -5.87
C ALA A 38 -0.05 -23.07 -5.31
N ALA A 39 -0.37 -21.78 -5.19
CA ALA A 39 -1.67 -21.29 -4.73
C ALA A 39 -2.79 -21.61 -5.74
N GLY A 40 -2.50 -21.58 -7.04
CA GLY A 40 -3.45 -21.96 -8.10
C GLY A 40 -3.85 -23.44 -8.08
N GLY A 41 -3.02 -24.30 -7.48
CA GLY A 41 -3.31 -25.72 -7.32
C GLY A 41 -4.14 -26.08 -6.08
N LEU A 42 -4.51 -25.11 -5.23
CA LEU A 42 -5.24 -25.39 -4.00
C LEU A 42 -6.70 -25.76 -4.30
N PRO A 43 -7.25 -26.80 -3.64
CA PRO A 43 -8.63 -27.26 -3.87
C PRO A 43 -9.71 -26.36 -3.23
N ILE A 44 -9.39 -25.09 -2.93
CA ILE A 44 -10.25 -24.17 -2.16
C ILE A 44 -10.85 -23.12 -3.12
N GLN A 45 -12.12 -22.78 -2.94
CA GLN A 45 -12.89 -21.86 -3.80
C GLN A 45 -12.44 -20.38 -3.78
N TYR A 46 -11.41 -20.02 -3.03
CA TYR A 46 -10.92 -18.63 -2.97
C TYR A 46 -9.67 -18.46 -3.82
N ASP A 47 -9.61 -17.37 -4.56
CA ASP A 47 -8.54 -17.07 -5.51
C ASP A 47 -7.26 -16.60 -4.81
N TRP A 48 -6.59 -17.54 -4.17
CA TRP A 48 -5.30 -17.31 -3.51
C TRP A 48 -4.19 -16.99 -4.49
N ALA A 49 -4.28 -17.46 -5.74
CA ALA A 49 -3.29 -17.16 -6.76
C ALA A 49 -3.28 -15.65 -7.06
N THR A 50 -4.45 -15.05 -7.28
CA THR A 50 -4.57 -13.60 -7.48
C THR A 50 -4.06 -12.79 -6.29
N GLN A 51 -4.26 -13.25 -5.05
CA GLN A 51 -3.71 -12.58 -3.87
C GLN A 51 -2.17 -12.59 -3.82
N VAL A 52 -1.54 -13.67 -4.28
CA VAL A 52 -0.07 -13.74 -4.41
C VAL A 52 0.40 -12.93 -5.62
N GLU A 53 -0.38 -12.90 -6.70
CA GLU A 53 -0.11 -12.10 -7.90
C GLU A 53 -0.03 -10.61 -7.61
N ILE A 54 -0.97 -10.06 -6.83
CA ILE A 54 -0.95 -8.65 -6.43
C ILE A 54 0.36 -8.32 -5.68
N GLN A 55 0.81 -9.21 -4.78
CA GLN A 55 2.07 -9.05 -4.04
C GLN A 55 3.29 -9.15 -4.96
N GLU A 56 3.27 -10.09 -5.92
CA GLU A 56 4.30 -10.25 -6.94
C GLU A 56 4.43 -8.98 -7.79
N MET A 57 3.31 -8.49 -8.33
CA MET A 57 3.23 -7.28 -9.15
C MET A 57 3.72 -6.05 -8.37
N ALA A 58 3.26 -5.88 -7.14
CA ALA A 58 3.69 -4.76 -6.30
C ALA A 58 5.20 -4.78 -6.03
N LEU A 59 5.77 -5.95 -5.71
CA LEU A 59 7.22 -6.06 -5.51
C LEU A 59 8.00 -5.79 -6.81
N ALA A 60 7.55 -6.34 -7.93
CA ALA A 60 8.18 -6.08 -9.23
C ALA A 60 8.16 -4.59 -9.60
N ALA A 61 7.04 -3.92 -9.35
CA ALA A 61 6.88 -2.49 -9.59
C ALA A 61 7.81 -1.64 -8.72
N TRP A 62 7.92 -1.94 -7.41
CA TRP A 62 8.89 -1.27 -6.53
C TRP A 62 10.34 -1.55 -6.91
N LEU A 63 10.66 -2.76 -7.37
CA LEU A 63 12.00 -3.08 -7.90
C LEU A 63 12.34 -2.26 -9.14
N ALA A 64 11.40 -2.12 -10.09
CA ALA A 64 11.58 -1.28 -11.27
C ALA A 64 11.79 0.19 -10.89
N TYR A 65 10.93 0.72 -10.01
CA TYR A 65 11.03 2.09 -9.50
C TYR A 65 12.38 2.37 -8.84
N MET A 66 12.82 1.50 -7.92
CA MET A 66 14.11 1.63 -7.23
C MET A 66 15.31 1.42 -8.17
N GLY A 67 15.11 0.72 -9.29
CA GLY A 67 16.08 0.58 -10.37
C GLY A 67 16.19 1.80 -11.29
N GLY A 68 15.37 2.83 -11.10
CA GLY A 68 15.33 4.05 -11.90
C GLY A 68 14.29 4.06 -13.02
N GLU A 69 13.53 2.97 -13.20
CA GLU A 69 12.46 2.86 -14.18
C GLU A 69 11.15 3.42 -13.59
N ILE A 70 11.14 4.73 -13.31
CA ILE A 70 10.11 5.41 -12.50
C ILE A 70 8.69 5.18 -13.03
N GLU A 71 8.41 5.53 -14.29
CA GLU A 71 7.07 5.40 -14.86
C GLU A 71 6.64 3.93 -15.02
N THR A 72 7.58 3.02 -15.27
CA THR A 72 7.30 1.58 -15.29
C THR A 72 6.90 1.07 -13.91
N GLY A 73 7.58 1.53 -12.85
CA GLY A 73 7.20 1.23 -11.48
C GLY A 73 5.81 1.78 -11.13
N ILE A 74 5.52 3.02 -11.51
CA ILE A 74 4.20 3.63 -11.24
C ILE A 74 3.09 2.89 -11.98
N GLN A 75 3.27 2.58 -13.28
CA GLN A 75 2.29 1.83 -14.04
C GLN A 75 2.09 0.42 -13.46
N GLY A 76 3.17 -0.28 -13.10
CA GLY A 76 3.07 -1.60 -12.47
C GLY A 76 2.34 -1.58 -11.13
N MET A 77 2.52 -0.51 -10.33
CA MET A 77 1.75 -0.32 -9.10
C MET A 77 0.28 0.00 -9.37
N ALA A 78 -0.02 0.77 -10.43
CA ALA A 78 -1.39 1.05 -10.84
C ALA A 78 -2.12 -0.25 -11.25
N ASP A 79 -1.48 -1.09 -12.05
CA ASP A 79 -2.02 -2.39 -12.45
C ASP A 79 -2.26 -3.30 -11.24
N ALA A 80 -1.33 -3.32 -10.27
CA ALA A 80 -1.48 -4.10 -9.03
C ALA A 80 -2.65 -3.60 -8.17
N ALA A 81 -2.83 -2.28 -8.07
CA ALA A 81 -3.93 -1.66 -7.33
C ALA A 81 -5.29 -1.90 -8.00
N GLU A 82 -5.34 -1.85 -9.34
CA GLU A 82 -6.55 -2.20 -10.10
C GLU A 82 -6.94 -3.66 -9.88
N LEU A 83 -5.98 -4.59 -10.00
CA LEU A 83 -6.23 -6.00 -9.73
C LEU A 83 -6.76 -6.21 -8.30
N GLU A 84 -6.12 -5.61 -7.30
CA GLU A 84 -6.59 -5.66 -5.91
C GLU A 84 -8.03 -5.16 -5.75
N ALA A 85 -8.39 -4.07 -6.41
CA ALA A 85 -9.73 -3.50 -6.38
C ALA A 85 -10.80 -4.43 -6.96
N THR A 86 -10.45 -5.27 -7.95
CA THR A 86 -11.37 -6.27 -8.52
C THR A 86 -11.57 -7.50 -7.63
N THR A 87 -10.71 -7.72 -6.63
CA THR A 87 -10.83 -8.88 -5.74
C THR A 87 -11.90 -8.70 -4.67
N VAL A 88 -12.64 -9.77 -4.37
CA VAL A 88 -13.56 -9.80 -3.24
C VAL A 88 -12.78 -10.08 -1.95
N LYS A 89 -12.92 -9.23 -0.95
CA LYS A 89 -12.43 -9.51 0.41
C LYS A 89 -13.21 -10.72 0.97
N ASN A 90 -12.51 -11.83 1.21
CA ASN A 90 -13.15 -13.01 1.80
C ASN A 90 -13.43 -12.79 3.31
N PRO A 91 -14.58 -13.24 3.84
CA PRO A 91 -14.95 -13.06 5.25
C PRO A 91 -13.93 -13.57 6.28
N VAL A 92 -13.08 -14.56 5.90
CA VAL A 92 -12.12 -15.20 6.82
C VAL A 92 -10.65 -14.86 6.52
N THR A 93 -10.37 -14.16 5.43
CA THR A 93 -9.03 -13.62 5.16
C THR A 93 -8.78 -12.37 6.00
N PRO A 94 -7.69 -12.31 6.78
CA PRO A 94 -7.17 -11.03 7.27
C PRO A 94 -7.00 -10.05 6.10
N GLY A 95 -7.14 -8.75 6.36
CA GLY A 95 -6.87 -7.73 5.34
C GLY A 95 -5.44 -7.77 4.83
N GLU A 96 -5.22 -7.12 3.70
CA GLU A 96 -3.93 -7.05 3.01
C GLU A 96 -2.85 -6.43 3.94
N VAL A 97 -1.66 -7.02 3.98
CA VAL A 97 -0.56 -6.56 4.84
C VAL A 97 -0.15 -5.14 4.48
N LEU A 98 0.08 -4.89 3.20
CA LEU A 98 0.27 -3.57 2.59
C LEU A 98 -0.55 -3.55 1.29
N PRO A 99 -1.71 -2.87 1.28
CA PRO A 99 -2.57 -2.77 0.11
C PRO A 99 -1.81 -2.14 -1.06
N ALA A 100 -2.03 -2.66 -2.27
CA ALA A 100 -1.39 -2.14 -3.48
C ALA A 100 -1.73 -0.66 -3.73
N GLY A 101 -2.97 -0.23 -3.44
CA GLY A 101 -3.36 1.18 -3.57
C GLY A 101 -2.60 2.13 -2.63
N GLU A 102 -2.27 1.68 -1.41
CA GLU A 102 -1.43 2.46 -0.49
C GLU A 102 0.01 2.56 -1.00
N LEU A 103 0.56 1.45 -1.50
CA LEU A 103 1.90 1.42 -2.06
C LEU A 103 2.03 2.26 -3.35
N LEU A 104 0.97 2.35 -4.14
CA LEU A 104 0.90 3.26 -5.28
C LEU A 104 0.93 4.71 -4.82
N GLY A 105 0.12 5.05 -3.81
CA GLY A 105 0.11 6.39 -3.21
C GLY A 105 1.48 6.80 -2.67
N ASP A 106 2.18 5.88 -2.00
CA ASP A 106 3.55 6.11 -1.51
C ASP A 106 4.51 6.44 -2.66
N MET A 107 4.48 5.66 -3.74
CA MET A 107 5.36 5.84 -4.90
C MET A 107 5.07 7.17 -5.61
N LEU A 108 3.80 7.52 -5.81
CA LEU A 108 3.39 8.80 -6.39
C LEU A 108 3.80 9.98 -5.52
N ALA A 109 3.70 9.84 -4.20
CA ALA A 109 4.11 10.88 -3.26
C ALA A 109 5.63 11.13 -3.30
N LEU A 110 6.45 10.09 -3.48
CA LEU A 110 7.91 10.23 -3.65
C LEU A 110 8.26 11.06 -4.89
N GLU A 111 7.47 10.95 -5.95
CA GLU A 111 7.62 11.74 -7.19
C GLU A 111 6.91 13.11 -7.15
N ASN A 112 6.42 13.54 -5.99
CA ASN A 112 5.63 14.77 -5.81
C ASN A 112 4.33 14.83 -6.66
N ARG A 113 3.84 13.68 -7.14
CA ARG A 113 2.55 13.54 -7.86
C ARG A 113 1.39 13.51 -6.86
N HIS A 114 1.28 14.56 -6.04
CA HIS A 114 0.41 14.56 -4.86
C HIS A 114 -1.08 14.43 -5.18
N ALA A 115 -1.54 14.95 -6.32
CA ALA A 115 -2.94 14.79 -6.75
C ALA A 115 -3.28 13.31 -6.99
N GLU A 116 -2.43 12.61 -7.71
CA GLU A 116 -2.60 11.19 -8.02
C GLU A 116 -2.39 10.32 -6.77
N ALA A 117 -1.42 10.70 -5.90
CA ALA A 117 -1.21 10.02 -4.63
C ALA A 117 -2.47 10.10 -3.74
N LEU A 118 -3.10 11.27 -3.66
CA LEU A 118 -4.35 11.47 -2.92
C LEU A 118 -5.47 10.58 -3.47
N GLU A 119 -5.62 10.50 -4.80
CA GLU A 119 -6.59 9.60 -5.45
C GLU A 119 -6.34 8.14 -5.10
N ALA A 120 -5.08 7.68 -5.16
CA ALA A 120 -4.70 6.30 -4.82
C ALA A 120 -5.01 5.97 -3.34
N TYR A 121 -4.66 6.87 -2.41
CA TYR A 121 -4.96 6.66 -0.99
C TYR A 121 -6.46 6.65 -0.71
N GLU A 122 -7.24 7.54 -1.33
CA GLU A 122 -8.70 7.58 -1.14
C GLU A 122 -9.40 6.36 -1.77
N ALA A 123 -8.91 5.88 -2.91
CA ALA A 123 -9.37 4.61 -3.48
C ALA A 123 -9.13 3.45 -2.50
N ALA A 124 -7.94 3.37 -1.89
CA ALA A 124 -7.63 2.37 -0.87
C ALA A 124 -8.53 2.50 0.38
N LEU A 125 -8.82 3.73 0.83
CA LEU A 125 -9.71 4.00 1.96
C LEU A 125 -11.17 3.67 1.67
N SER A 126 -11.63 3.78 0.43
CA SER A 126 -12.99 3.36 0.05
C SER A 126 -13.20 1.86 0.27
N ARG A 127 -12.17 1.06 0.02
CA ARG A 127 -12.16 -0.40 0.26
C ARG A 127 -11.88 -0.75 1.72
N THR A 128 -10.95 -0.05 2.35
CA THR A 128 -10.52 -0.28 3.73
C THR A 128 -10.61 1.01 4.57
N PRO A 129 -11.83 1.36 5.02
CA PRO A 129 -12.02 2.57 5.81
C PRO A 129 -11.18 2.55 7.09
N ASN A 130 -10.72 3.72 7.53
CA ASN A 130 -9.95 3.91 8.75
C ASN A 130 -8.58 3.20 8.74
N ARG A 131 -7.97 2.94 7.58
CA ARG A 131 -6.57 2.50 7.51
C ARG A 131 -5.65 3.69 7.79
N LEU A 132 -4.96 3.63 8.94
CA LEU A 132 -4.18 4.76 9.44
C LEU A 132 -3.13 5.26 8.43
N ASN A 133 -2.36 4.36 7.82
CA ASN A 133 -1.33 4.74 6.85
C ASN A 133 -1.91 5.49 5.64
N SER A 134 -2.99 4.96 5.04
CA SER A 134 -3.65 5.61 3.91
C SER A 134 -4.24 6.97 4.29
N LEU A 135 -4.79 7.13 5.51
CA LEU A 135 -5.25 8.43 6.02
C LEU A 135 -4.09 9.43 6.14
N ILE A 136 -2.94 8.99 6.64
CA ILE A 136 -1.75 9.84 6.78
C ILE A 136 -1.25 10.28 5.40
N GLY A 137 -1.15 9.34 4.46
CA GLY A 137 -0.77 9.60 3.07
C GLY A 137 -1.71 10.61 2.40
N ALA A 138 -3.02 10.37 2.50
CA ALA A 138 -4.04 11.27 1.95
C ALA A 138 -3.99 12.67 2.57
N ALA A 139 -3.86 12.78 3.89
CA ALA A 139 -3.77 14.07 4.58
C ALA A 139 -2.55 14.88 4.12
N ARG A 140 -1.39 14.23 3.99
CA ARG A 140 -0.15 14.87 3.55
C ARG A 140 -0.19 15.25 2.07
N ALA A 141 -0.71 14.38 1.21
CA ALA A 141 -0.87 14.66 -0.21
C ALA A 141 -1.81 15.85 -0.46
N ALA A 142 -2.97 15.88 0.19
CA ALA A 142 -3.91 17.00 0.11
C ALA A 142 -3.27 18.32 0.61
N ARG A 143 -2.54 18.27 1.73
CA ARG A 143 -1.83 19.45 2.26
C ARG A 143 -0.74 19.94 1.32
N ALA A 144 0.03 19.05 0.69
CA ALA A 144 1.07 19.41 -0.26
C ALA A 144 0.51 20.10 -1.52
N MET A 145 -0.75 19.82 -1.87
CA MET A 145 -1.49 20.51 -2.94
C MET A 145 -2.11 21.84 -2.51
N GLY A 146 -2.11 22.17 -1.20
CA GLY A 146 -2.85 23.30 -0.65
C GLY A 146 -4.35 23.07 -0.51
N ASP A 147 -4.83 21.83 -0.65
CA ASP A 147 -6.22 21.46 -0.40
C ASP A 147 -6.43 21.23 1.11
N GLU A 148 -6.51 22.35 1.85
CA GLU A 148 -6.68 22.32 3.31
C GLU A 148 -7.99 21.64 3.70
N GLN A 149 -9.05 21.71 2.89
CA GLN A 149 -10.33 21.10 3.21
C GLN A 149 -10.25 19.56 3.25
N ARG A 150 -9.63 18.94 2.24
CA ARG A 150 -9.43 17.47 2.24
C ARG A 150 -8.39 17.06 3.26
N ALA A 151 -7.33 17.85 3.45
CA ALA A 151 -6.34 17.59 4.49
C ALA A 151 -6.98 17.55 5.89
N ASP A 152 -7.82 18.54 6.22
CA ASP A 152 -8.52 18.61 7.51
C ASP A 152 -9.45 17.40 7.72
N THR A 153 -10.13 16.97 6.65
CA THR A 153 -11.02 15.80 6.68
C THR A 153 -10.25 14.55 7.08
N HIS A 154 -9.11 14.28 6.45
CA HIS A 154 -8.27 13.13 6.73
C HIS A 154 -7.59 13.22 8.12
N TYR A 155 -7.13 14.40 8.53
CA TYR A 155 -6.57 14.61 9.88
C TYR A 155 -7.60 14.40 10.98
N ARG A 156 -8.85 14.86 10.81
CA ARG A 156 -9.92 14.60 11.79
C ARG A 156 -10.25 13.11 11.89
N ALA A 157 -10.21 12.37 10.77
CA ALA A 157 -10.37 10.92 10.80
C ALA A 157 -9.27 10.25 11.64
N ILE A 158 -7.99 10.64 11.45
CA ILE A 158 -6.86 10.17 12.29
C ILE A 158 -7.11 10.46 13.77
N LEU A 159 -7.54 11.68 14.12
CA LEU A 159 -7.78 12.06 15.50
C LEU A 159 -8.96 11.31 16.14
N SER A 160 -9.99 10.98 15.37
CA SER A 160 -11.14 10.23 15.89
C SER A 160 -10.79 8.80 16.33
N MET A 161 -9.70 8.26 15.78
CA MET A 161 -9.17 6.93 16.13
C MET A 161 -8.07 6.97 17.19
N ALA A 162 -7.52 8.15 17.49
CA ALA A 162 -6.36 8.30 18.35
C ALA A 162 -6.75 8.28 19.84
N VAL A 163 -6.04 7.45 20.63
CA VAL A 163 -6.09 7.55 22.09
C VAL A 163 -5.24 8.73 22.58
N PRO A 164 -5.54 9.35 23.74
CA PRO A 164 -4.81 10.51 24.25
C PRO A 164 -3.29 10.29 24.33
N GLU A 165 -2.87 9.09 24.75
CA GLU A 165 -1.47 8.71 24.96
C GLU A 165 -0.72 8.37 23.66
N ALA A 166 -1.40 8.37 22.50
CA ALA A 166 -0.77 8.01 21.23
C ALA A 166 0.37 8.97 20.89
N ARG A 167 1.53 8.39 20.56
CA ARG A 167 2.80 9.11 20.29
C ARG A 167 3.28 9.04 18.84
N LEU A 168 2.48 8.47 17.95
CA LEU A 168 2.78 8.44 16.51
C LEU A 168 2.89 9.88 15.99
N GLU A 169 3.96 10.17 15.24
CA GLU A 169 4.22 11.54 14.75
C GLU A 169 3.07 12.08 13.91
N ALA A 170 2.41 11.25 13.12
CA ALA A 170 1.26 11.67 12.33
C ALA A 170 0.04 12.08 13.17
N ILE A 171 -0.11 11.52 14.39
CA ILE A 171 -1.14 11.96 15.34
C ILE A 171 -0.72 13.30 15.96
N ALA A 172 0.57 13.49 16.26
CA ALA A 172 1.09 14.77 16.73
C ALA A 172 0.92 15.86 15.66
N GLU A 173 1.18 15.54 14.39
CA GLU A 173 0.93 16.36 13.22
C GLU A 173 -0.55 16.74 13.12
N ALA A 174 -1.46 15.78 13.15
CA ALA A 174 -2.90 16.02 13.11
C ALA A 174 -3.37 16.95 14.24
N ARG A 175 -2.83 16.78 15.47
CA ARG A 175 -3.12 17.66 16.62
C ARG A 175 -2.63 19.09 16.40
N ARG A 176 -1.43 19.27 15.80
CA ARG A 176 -0.89 20.60 15.49
C ARG A 176 -1.73 21.32 14.44
N VAL A 177 -2.18 20.60 13.41
CA VAL A 177 -3.07 21.15 12.37
C VAL A 177 -4.41 21.56 12.98
N ALA A 178 -5.03 20.70 13.79
CA ALA A 178 -6.32 20.99 14.42
C ALA A 178 -6.28 22.09 15.49
N GLY A 179 -5.16 22.26 16.20
CA GLY A 179 -4.99 23.29 17.24
C GLY A 179 -4.53 24.66 16.71
N GLY A 180 -4.25 24.78 15.41
CA GLY A 180 -3.81 26.02 14.76
C GLY A 180 -4.93 26.78 14.04
N ALA A 181 -6.19 26.34 14.15
CA ALA A 181 -7.39 26.95 13.57
C ALA A 181 -8.11 27.87 14.55
#